data_AF-C0RLV0-F1
#
_entry.id   AF-C0RLV0-F1
#
_cell.length_a   1.000
_cell.length_b   1.000
_cell.length_c   1.000
_cell.angle_alpha   90.00
_cell.angle_beta   90.00
_cell.angle_gamma   90.00
#
_symmetry.space_group_name_H-M   'P 1'
#
loop_
_entity.id
_entity.type
_entity.pdbx_description
1 polymer ?
#
loop_
_entity_poly.entity_id
_entity_poly.type
_entity_poly.pdbx_seq_one_letter_code
_entity_poly.pdbx_strand_id
1 'polypeptide(L)'
;MAEMEEIRVLAQDENAPLRGHVSIGMPPTASDILSEPLVSTFQETHPDATLRIVNAYSGYLVDWLHRGDIDAAILYNPKNARSFHIQPLLEEALFLIGPANFDKVRGRQITFSELEKERLLLPSIGNGLRSLLEKYAQEAGITLNV
;
A
#
# COMPACT_ATOMS: atom_id res chain seq x y z
N MET A 1 -18.98 33.72 -15.91
CA MET A 1 -17.89 33.62 -16.92
C MET A 1 -16.52 33.74 -16.25
N ALA A 2 -16.24 34.76 -15.42
CA ALA A 2 -14.96 34.86 -14.69
C ALA A 2 -14.72 33.73 -13.68
N GLU A 3 -15.74 33.31 -12.93
CA GLU A 3 -15.68 32.20 -11.96
C GLU A 3 -15.30 30.86 -12.59
N MET A 4 -15.83 30.56 -13.79
CA MET A 4 -15.50 29.33 -14.51
C MET A 4 -14.06 29.33 -15.02
N GLU A 5 -13.52 30.49 -15.38
CA GLU A 5 -12.13 30.61 -15.83
C GLU A 5 -11.16 30.51 -14.66
N GLU A 6 -11.52 31.06 -13.50
CA GLU A 6 -10.73 30.98 -12.26
C GLU A 6 -10.65 29.53 -11.73
N ILE A 7 -11.76 28.77 -11.77
CA ILE A 7 -11.77 27.33 -11.50
C ILE A 7 -10.87 26.56 -12.48
N ARG A 8 -10.84 26.98 -13.74
CA ARG A 8 -10.08 26.31 -14.80
C ARG A 8 -8.58 26.55 -14.67
N VAL A 9 -8.17 27.74 -14.22
CA VAL A 9 -6.77 28.10 -13.94
C VAL A 9 -6.27 27.37 -12.68
N LEU A 10 -7.08 27.32 -11.61
CA LEU A 10 -6.75 26.54 -10.41
C LEU A 10 -6.65 25.03 -10.71
N ALA A 11 -7.45 24.52 -11.64
CA ALA A 11 -7.40 23.12 -12.06
C ALA A 11 -6.24 22.79 -13.04
N GLN A 12 -5.54 23.80 -13.57
CA GLN A 12 -4.44 23.61 -14.54
C GLN A 12 -3.05 23.66 -13.92
N ASP A 13 -2.92 24.21 -12.71
CA ASP A 13 -1.67 24.18 -11.95
C ASP A 13 -1.68 23.02 -10.96
N GLU A 14 -1.01 21.92 -11.32
CA GLU A 14 -0.87 20.73 -10.46
C GLU A 14 -0.18 21.05 -9.11
N ASN A 15 0.50 22.20 -9.00
CA ASN A 15 1.17 22.65 -7.78
C ASN A 15 0.36 23.69 -6.99
N ALA A 16 -0.86 24.04 -7.43
CA ALA A 16 -1.70 24.95 -6.67
C ALA A 16 -2.01 24.36 -5.28
N PRO A 17 -1.90 25.15 -4.19
CA PRO A 17 -2.27 24.67 -2.87
C PRO A 17 -3.71 24.18 -2.83
N LEU A 18 -3.90 22.96 -2.32
CA LEU A 18 -5.22 22.36 -2.17
C LEU A 18 -6.05 23.11 -1.11
N ARG A 19 -7.38 23.03 -1.24
CA ARG A 19 -8.36 23.52 -0.27
C ARG A 19 -9.38 22.43 0.05
N GLY A 20 -9.88 22.40 1.28
CA GLY A 20 -10.93 21.45 1.70
C GLY A 20 -10.38 20.23 2.43
N HIS A 21 -10.98 19.05 2.20
CA HIS A 21 -10.63 17.81 2.89
C HIS A 21 -10.06 16.78 1.92
N VAL A 22 -8.93 16.18 2.28
CA VAL A 22 -8.31 15.08 1.55
C VAL A 22 -8.15 13.91 2.49
N SER A 23 -8.54 12.72 2.04
CA SER A 23 -8.50 11.49 2.82
C SER A 23 -7.66 10.41 2.12
N ILE A 24 -6.65 9.92 2.84
CA ILE A 24 -5.70 8.93 2.34
C ILE A 24 -5.73 7.69 3.21
N GLY A 25 -5.99 6.55 2.58
CA GLY A 25 -5.92 5.23 3.21
C GLY A 25 -4.56 4.56 3.05
N MET A 26 -4.07 3.88 4.08
CA MET A 26 -2.81 3.13 3.97
C MET A 26 -2.74 1.93 4.93
N PRO A 27 -1.99 0.86 4.59
CA PRO A 27 -1.70 -0.22 5.50
C PRO A 27 -0.98 0.28 6.76
N PRO A 28 -1.17 -0.36 7.92
CA PRO A 28 -0.54 0.07 9.18
C PRO A 28 0.98 0.23 9.07
N THR A 29 1.67 -0.71 8.44
CA THR A 29 3.14 -0.67 8.26
C THR A 29 3.60 0.51 7.42
N ALA A 30 2.84 0.90 6.40
CA ALA A 30 3.12 2.09 5.60
C ALA A 30 2.82 3.37 6.40
N SER A 31 1.73 3.36 7.18
CA SER A 31 1.37 4.47 8.07
C SER A 31 2.45 4.78 9.10
N ASP A 32 3.04 3.76 9.71
CA ASP A 32 4.08 3.91 10.73
C ASP A 32 5.32 4.65 10.21
N ILE A 33 5.58 4.59 8.90
CA ILE A 33 6.73 5.20 8.25
C ILE A 33 6.36 6.54 7.61
N LEU A 34 5.19 6.63 6.97
CA LEU A 34 4.86 7.73 6.07
C LEU A 34 3.96 8.80 6.69
N SER A 35 3.21 8.51 7.75
CA SER A 35 2.17 9.44 8.23
C SER A 35 2.74 10.76 8.72
N GLU A 36 3.81 10.73 9.51
CA GLU A 36 4.46 11.93 10.04
C GLU A 36 5.04 12.82 8.93
N PRO A 37 5.91 12.31 8.03
CA PRO A 37 6.47 13.17 7.00
C PRO A 37 5.40 13.65 6.02
N LEU A 38 4.38 12.83 5.74
CA LEU A 38 3.26 13.22 4.88
C LEU A 38 2.44 14.37 5.49
N VAL A 39 2.08 14.28 6.77
CA VAL A 39 1.31 15.34 7.45
C VAL A 39 2.12 16.63 7.52
N SER A 40 3.40 16.53 7.88
CA SER A 40 4.30 17.68 7.97
C SER A 40 4.41 18.42 6.63
N THR A 41 4.77 17.70 5.56
CA THR A 41 4.87 18.30 4.22
C THR A 41 3.51 18.80 3.72
N PHE A 42 2.42 18.08 3.94
CA PHE A 42 1.09 18.50 3.48
C PHE A 42 0.63 19.79 4.15
N GLN A 43 0.89 19.98 5.44
CA GLN A 43 0.53 21.22 6.15
C GLN A 43 1.34 22.42 5.65
N GLU A 44 2.61 22.21 5.28
CA GLU A 44 3.47 23.24 4.71
C GLU A 44 3.03 23.62 3.28
N THR A 45 2.70 22.64 2.43
CA THR A 45 2.36 22.87 1.02
C THR A 45 0.89 23.21 0.78
N HIS A 46 -0.01 22.81 1.68
CA HIS A 46 -1.46 22.96 1.55
C HIS A 46 -2.12 23.46 2.86
N PRO A 47 -1.78 24.67 3.34
CA PRO A 47 -2.22 25.16 4.66
C PRO A 47 -3.75 25.38 4.77
N ASP A 48 -4.44 25.54 3.64
CA ASP A 48 -5.90 25.72 3.57
C ASP A 48 -6.67 24.38 3.45
N ALA A 49 -5.97 23.24 3.48
CA ALA A 49 -6.56 21.90 3.40
C ALA A 49 -6.35 21.10 4.69
N THR A 50 -7.26 20.17 4.95
CA THR A 50 -7.15 19.19 6.04
C THR A 50 -6.88 17.80 5.48
N LEU A 51 -5.84 17.16 5.99
CA LEU A 51 -5.51 15.77 5.67
C LEU A 51 -6.10 14.82 6.73
N ARG A 52 -6.83 13.80 6.28
CA ARG A 52 -7.29 12.66 7.09
C ARG A 52 -6.55 11.40 6.65
N ILE A 53 -5.82 10.78 7.57
CA ILE A 53 -5.20 9.47 7.33
C ILE A 53 -6.05 8.38 7.97
N VAL A 54 -6.31 7.30 7.23
CA VAL A 54 -7.01 6.11 7.75
C VAL A 54 -6.20 4.85 7.52
N ASN A 55 -6.19 3.98 8.52
CA ASN A 55 -5.42 2.74 8.48
C ASN A 55 -6.34 1.54 8.29
N ALA A 56 -6.10 0.77 7.23
CA ALA A 56 -6.77 -0.51 7.00
C ALA A 56 -5.95 -1.41 6.06
N TYR A 57 -6.31 -2.68 5.98
CA TYR A 57 -5.70 -3.60 5.01
C TYR A 57 -6.21 -3.33 3.60
N SER A 58 -5.41 -3.67 2.59
CA SER A 58 -5.64 -3.28 1.19
C SER A 58 -7.02 -3.67 0.64
N GLY A 59 -7.62 -4.78 1.09
CA GLY A 59 -8.99 -5.14 0.70
C GLY A 59 -10.03 -4.09 1.10
N TYR A 60 -9.99 -3.65 2.36
CA TYR A 60 -10.90 -2.60 2.86
C TYR A 60 -10.65 -1.26 2.20
N LEU A 61 -9.39 -0.90 1.98
CA LEU A 61 -9.03 0.35 1.33
C LEU A 61 -9.52 0.42 -0.12
N VAL A 62 -9.45 -0.70 -0.85
CA VAL A 62 -10.02 -0.79 -2.20
C VAL A 62 -11.53 -0.59 -2.17
N ASP A 63 -12.24 -1.23 -1.24
CA ASP A 63 -13.69 -1.05 -1.10
C ASP A 63 -14.06 0.41 -0.77
N TRP A 64 -13.29 1.07 0.09
CA TRP A 64 -13.48 2.49 0.43
C TRP A 64 -13.19 3.43 -0.73
N LEU A 65 -12.16 3.15 -1.54
CA LEU A 65 -11.91 3.88 -2.78
C LEU A 65 -13.08 3.75 -3.76
N HIS A 66 -13.63 2.55 -3.93
CA HIS A 66 -14.80 2.35 -4.82
C HIS A 66 -16.05 3.10 -4.34
N ARG A 67 -16.20 3.27 -3.03
CA ARG A 67 -17.34 3.99 -2.42
C ARG A 67 -17.14 5.50 -2.38
N GLY A 68 -15.92 5.99 -2.58
CA GLY A 68 -15.56 7.39 -2.36
C GLY A 68 -15.48 7.76 -0.87
N ASP A 69 -15.31 6.77 0.02
CA ASP A 69 -15.09 7.00 1.45
C ASP A 69 -13.67 7.52 1.74
N ILE A 70 -12.74 7.27 0.80
CA ILE A 70 -11.39 7.84 0.75
C ILE A 70 -11.05 8.30 -0.67
N ASP A 71 -10.16 9.29 -0.79
CA ASP A 71 -9.76 9.90 -2.07
C ASP A 71 -8.59 9.17 -2.73
N ALA A 72 -7.64 8.68 -1.91
CA ALA A 72 -6.48 7.94 -2.38
C ALA A 72 -6.10 6.82 -1.41
N ALA A 73 -5.35 5.82 -1.88
CA ALA A 73 -4.79 4.81 -1.00
C ALA A 73 -3.41 4.31 -1.42
N ILE A 74 -2.55 4.05 -0.43
CA ILE A 74 -1.34 3.24 -0.59
C ILE A 74 -1.77 1.79 -0.48
N LEU A 75 -1.40 0.93 -1.43
CA LEU A 75 -1.86 -0.45 -1.49
C LEU A 75 -0.71 -1.39 -1.83
N TYR A 76 -0.77 -2.60 -1.28
CA TYR A 76 0.12 -3.68 -1.70
C TYR A 76 -0.52 -4.46 -2.85
N ASN A 77 0.15 -4.48 -4.00
CA ASN A 77 -0.23 -5.25 -5.21
C ASN A 77 -1.75 -5.27 -5.51
N PRO A 78 -2.37 -4.10 -5.78
CA PRO A 78 -3.81 -4.01 -5.99
C PRO A 78 -4.26 -4.84 -7.21
N LYS A 79 -4.98 -5.93 -6.94
CA LYS A 79 -5.64 -6.74 -7.98
C LYS A 79 -6.90 -5.97 -8.42
N ASN A 80 -6.98 -5.57 -9.70
CA ASN A 80 -8.05 -4.80 -10.35
C ASN A 80 -7.79 -3.29 -10.52
N ALA A 81 -6.71 -2.97 -11.22
CA ALA A 81 -6.29 -1.63 -11.58
C ALA A 81 -7.13 -0.91 -12.65
N ARG A 82 -8.21 -1.50 -13.19
CA ARG A 82 -8.92 -0.86 -14.33
C ARG A 82 -9.75 0.35 -13.92
N SER A 83 -10.23 0.38 -12.67
CA SER A 83 -11.09 1.47 -12.16
C SER A 83 -10.31 2.59 -11.48
N PHE A 84 -8.99 2.44 -11.30
CA PHE A 84 -8.17 3.38 -10.54
C PHE A 84 -6.94 3.78 -11.33
N HIS A 85 -6.51 5.02 -11.15
CA HIS A 85 -5.16 5.40 -11.52
C HIS A 85 -4.17 4.80 -10.51
N ILE A 86 -3.15 4.09 -10.99
CA ILE A 86 -2.16 3.44 -10.13
C ILE A 86 -0.77 3.95 -10.48
N GLN A 87 -0.09 4.48 -9.47
CA GLN A 87 1.30 4.89 -9.54
C GLN A 87 2.14 3.99 -8.63
N PRO A 88 3.16 3.28 -9.16
CA PRO A 88 4.14 2.58 -8.34
C PRO A 88 4.91 3.58 -7.47
N LEU A 89 4.97 3.33 -6.16
CA LEU A 89 5.69 4.18 -5.20
C LEU A 89 7.02 3.56 -4.76
N LEU A 90 6.99 2.26 -4.44
CA LEU A 90 8.13 1.53 -3.91
C LEU A 90 7.99 0.04 -4.23
N GLU A 91 9.12 -0.63 -4.39
CA GLU A 91 9.22 -2.09 -4.37
C GLU A 91 9.82 -2.53 -3.03
N GLU A 92 9.12 -3.40 -2.31
CA GLU A 92 9.56 -3.92 -1.01
C GLU A 92 10.13 -5.34 -1.16
N ALA A 93 11.28 -5.58 -0.53
CA ALA A 93 11.86 -6.92 -0.43
C ALA A 93 11.17 -7.72 0.69
N LEU A 94 10.73 -8.94 0.39
CA LEU A 94 10.24 -9.88 1.39
C LEU A 94 11.39 -10.71 1.95
N PHE A 95 11.38 -10.92 3.26
CA PHE A 95 12.39 -11.70 3.98
C PHE A 95 11.74 -12.88 4.68
N LEU A 96 12.41 -14.04 4.66
CA LEU A 96 12.07 -15.16 5.53
C LEU A 96 12.72 -14.93 6.89
N ILE A 97 11.89 -14.86 7.93
CA ILE A 97 12.31 -14.64 9.31
C ILE A 97 12.09 -15.93 10.09
N GLY A 98 13.08 -16.34 10.87
CA GLY A 98 13.03 -17.53 11.70
C GLY A 98 13.79 -17.36 13.02
N PRO A 99 13.79 -18.38 13.88
CA PRO A 99 14.51 -18.33 15.16
C PRO A 99 16.02 -18.20 14.94
N ALA A 100 16.74 -17.69 15.95
CA ALA A 100 18.17 -17.36 15.83
C ALA A 100 19.07 -18.56 15.46
N ASN A 101 18.63 -19.78 15.78
CA ASN A 101 19.30 -21.04 15.44
C ASN A 101 18.88 -21.62 14.08
N PHE A 102 18.14 -20.86 13.27
CA PHE A 102 17.75 -21.27 11.92
C PHE A 102 18.91 -20.98 10.95
N ASP A 103 19.97 -21.79 11.05
CA ASP A 103 21.21 -21.62 10.28
C ASP A 103 20.99 -21.66 8.76
N LYS A 104 19.89 -22.29 8.32
CA LYS A 104 19.55 -22.42 6.90
C LYS A 104 19.25 -21.09 6.18
N VAL A 105 18.96 -20.00 6.88
CA VAL A 105 18.55 -18.72 6.26
C VAL A 105 19.47 -17.55 6.58
N ARG A 106 20.45 -17.73 7.47
CA ARG A 106 21.22 -16.59 7.97
C ARG A 106 22.15 -16.03 6.90
N GLY A 107 21.88 -14.79 6.49
CA GLY A 107 22.76 -14.02 5.61
C GLY A 107 22.81 -14.49 4.15
N ARG A 108 21.86 -15.34 3.72
CA ARG A 108 21.75 -15.75 2.31
C ARG A 108 20.38 -15.44 1.72
N GLN A 109 20.35 -15.26 0.41
CA GLN A 109 19.11 -15.30 -0.34
C GLN A 109 18.55 -16.72 -0.38
N ILE A 110 17.23 -16.82 -0.33
CA ILE A 110 16.51 -18.07 -0.52
C ILE A 110 15.69 -17.97 -1.79
N THR A 111 15.60 -19.08 -2.51
CA THR A 111 14.66 -19.22 -3.62
C THR A 111 13.27 -19.51 -3.07
N PHE A 112 12.23 -19.12 -3.82
CA PHE A 112 10.85 -19.38 -3.39
C PHE A 112 10.56 -20.88 -3.24
N SER A 113 11.13 -21.72 -4.11
CA SER A 113 10.96 -23.19 -4.06
C SER A 113 11.52 -23.84 -2.78
N GLU A 114 12.49 -23.21 -2.11
CA GLU A 114 13.01 -23.74 -0.84
C GLU A 114 11.97 -23.69 0.28
N LEU A 115 10.94 -22.85 0.16
CA LEU A 115 9.87 -22.71 1.15
C LEU A 115 9.01 -23.98 1.30
N GLU A 116 8.97 -24.85 0.28
CA GLU A 116 8.19 -26.10 0.33
C GLU A 116 8.61 -27.02 1.50
N LYS A 117 9.88 -26.92 1.92
CA LYS A 117 10.45 -27.77 2.96
C LYS A 117 10.31 -27.19 4.36
N GLU A 118 9.75 -25.99 4.49
CA GLU A 118 9.75 -25.24 5.75
C GLU A 118 8.31 -25.07 6.27
N ARG A 119 8.12 -25.12 7.58
CA ARG A 119 6.83 -24.81 8.21
C ARG A 119 6.71 -23.30 8.39
N LEU A 120 5.71 -22.70 7.76
CA LEU A 120 5.52 -21.26 7.69
C LEU A 120 4.43 -20.79 8.65
N LEU A 121 4.72 -19.74 9.41
CA LEU A 121 3.69 -18.98 10.11
C LEU A 121 3.29 -17.81 9.23
N LEU A 122 2.12 -17.91 8.59
CA LEU A 122 1.63 -16.88 7.67
C LEU A 122 0.42 -16.14 8.25
N PRO A 123 0.16 -14.90 7.79
CA PRO A 123 -1.08 -14.21 8.12
C PRO A 123 -2.34 -14.99 7.71
N SER A 124 -3.46 -14.64 8.34
CA SER A 124 -4.78 -15.21 8.05
C SER A 124 -5.17 -15.08 6.58
N ILE A 125 -6.06 -15.97 6.15
CA ILE A 125 -6.71 -15.90 4.83
C ILE A 125 -7.34 -14.51 4.63
N GLY A 126 -7.20 -13.94 3.43
CA GLY A 126 -7.66 -12.59 3.10
C GLY A 126 -6.62 -11.49 3.33
N ASN A 127 -5.49 -11.79 4.00
CA ASN A 127 -4.36 -10.85 4.06
C ASN A 127 -3.66 -10.76 2.69
N GLY A 128 -3.26 -9.54 2.30
CA GLY A 128 -2.60 -9.28 1.01
C GLY A 128 -1.27 -10.04 0.84
N LEU A 129 -0.44 -10.11 1.88
CA LEU A 129 0.82 -10.85 1.86
C LEU A 129 0.56 -12.35 1.72
N ARG A 130 -0.42 -12.90 2.45
CA ARG A 130 -0.79 -14.32 2.33
C ARG A 130 -1.22 -14.65 0.89
N SER A 131 -2.08 -13.81 0.31
CA SER A 131 -2.56 -13.96 -1.07
C SER A 131 -1.44 -13.83 -2.12
N LEU A 132 -0.40 -13.04 -1.82
CA LEU A 132 0.78 -12.89 -2.66
C LEU A 132 1.63 -14.16 -2.64
N LEU A 133 1.93 -14.68 -1.44
CA LEU A 133 2.72 -15.90 -1.28
C LEU A 133 2.04 -17.12 -1.90
N GLU A 134 0.72 -17.27 -1.75
CA GLU A 134 -0.04 -18.35 -2.38
C GLU A 134 0.01 -18.27 -3.92
N LYS A 135 -0.07 -17.06 -4.48
CA LYS A 135 0.09 -16.85 -5.93
C LYS A 135 1.47 -17.32 -6.41
N TYR A 136 2.55 -16.89 -5.74
CA TYR A 136 3.91 -17.31 -6.11
C TYR A 136 4.15 -18.80 -5.91
N ALA A 137 3.52 -19.42 -4.90
CA ALA A 137 3.59 -20.86 -4.68
C ALA A 137 2.95 -21.63 -5.85
N GLN A 138 1.78 -21.17 -6.31
CA GLN A 138 1.11 -21.73 -7.47
C GLN A 138 1.96 -21.57 -8.74
N GLU A 139 2.56 -20.39 -8.97
CA GLU A 139 3.42 -20.13 -10.13
C GLU A 139 4.71 -20.98 -10.10
N ALA A 140 5.27 -21.23 -8.91
CA ALA A 140 6.45 -22.07 -8.72
C ALA A 140 6.13 -23.57 -8.63
N GLY A 141 4.85 -23.96 -8.62
CA GLY A 141 4.41 -25.36 -8.51
C GLY A 141 4.71 -26.01 -7.16
N ILE A 142 4.81 -25.23 -6.08
CA ILE A 142 5.07 -25.73 -4.72
C ILE A 142 3.84 -25.61 -3.82
N THR A 143 3.78 -26.43 -2.78
CA THR A 143 2.76 -26.31 -1.73
C THR A 143 3.35 -25.70 -0.47
N LEU A 144 2.79 -24.59 0.01
CA LEU A 144 3.20 -23.97 1.28
C LEU A 144 2.70 -24.81 2.45
N ASN A 145 3.60 -25.18 3.37
CA ASN A 145 3.28 -25.87 4.61
C ASN A 145 3.02 -24.83 5.72
N VAL A 146 1.75 -24.59 6.05
CA VAL A 146 1.32 -23.54 7.00
C VAL A 146 0.66 -24.14 8.24
#